data_AF-A0A7X5FAX6-F1
#
_entry.id   AF-A0A7X5FAX6-F1
#
_cell.length_a   1.000
_cell.length_b   1.000
_cell.length_c   1.000
_cell.angle_alpha   90.00
_cell.angle_beta   90.00
_cell.angle_gamma   90.00
#
_symmetry.space_group_name_H-M   'P 1'
#
loop_
_entity.id
_entity.type
_entity.pdbx_description
1 polymer ?
#
loop_
_entity_poly.entity_id
_entity_poly.type
_entity_poly.pdbx_seq_one_letter_code
_entity_poly.pdbx_strand_id
1 'polypeptide(L)'
;MAHIIFDIVLVYFAFLMAYFIRVNWVFSTDFNFFLFAAMAAVGSVVWVAFLAFARYYRVPPRSGGKEWYDLALLLLGGVVANGMLIVIYFFPQEILFSRLISVYAFVFGSAALLFTQVAFKLFMARVKKSDRKVYRLLIVGANNVSENFIKQLEKSPYALYKVVGVIDPYGLKKEIAGSKVLGKLDKLELICEQEKVSAILQCDAFEQTLNLISFCEQHDIKFQFDPALRGIFEKNLRIREVAGHTTISFVKRDFNNQGKRKRYTFFDAVLNQVFDID
;
A
#
# COMPACT_ATOMS: atom_id res chain seq x y z
N MET A 1 4.94 -8.73 10.66
CA MET A 1 4.84 -9.85 11.61
C MET A 1 3.86 -9.54 12.75
N ALA A 2 4.12 -8.58 13.63
CA ALA A 2 3.26 -8.30 14.80
C ALA A 2 1.77 -8.03 14.45
N HIS A 3 1.51 -7.27 13.39
CA HIS A 3 0.13 -7.01 12.92
C HIS A 3 -0.62 -8.27 12.46
N ILE A 4 0.10 -9.24 11.87
CA ILE A 4 -0.51 -10.49 11.38
C ILE A 4 -0.95 -11.36 12.56
N ILE A 5 -0.09 -11.48 13.59
CA ILE A 5 -0.40 -12.26 14.80
C ILE A 5 -1.59 -11.64 15.53
N PHE A 6 -1.62 -10.32 15.64
CA PHE A 6 -2.74 -9.62 16.27
C PHE A 6 -4.06 -9.89 15.55
N ASP A 7 -4.07 -9.83 14.21
CA ASP A 7 -5.27 -10.12 13.44
C ASP A 7 -5.73 -11.58 13.55
N ILE A 8 -4.81 -12.55 13.64
CA ILE A 8 -5.17 -13.97 13.89
C ILE A 8 -5.90 -14.11 15.22
N VAL A 9 -5.35 -13.54 16.30
CA VAL A 9 -5.95 -13.59 17.64
C VAL A 9 -7.31 -12.90 17.66
N LEU A 10 -7.42 -11.77 16.96
CA LEU A 10 -8.64 -10.98 16.90
C LEU A 10 -9.75 -11.68 16.11
N VAL A 11 -9.41 -12.29 14.97
CA VAL A 11 -10.35 -13.13 14.21
C VAL A 11 -10.76 -14.33 15.05
N TYR A 12 -9.82 -15.04 15.66
CA TYR A 12 -10.11 -16.16 16.55
C TYR A 12 -11.11 -15.79 17.67
N PHE A 13 -10.88 -14.64 18.32
CA PHE A 13 -11.79 -14.14 19.35
C PHE A 13 -13.18 -13.81 18.80
N ALA A 14 -13.27 -13.28 17.58
CA ALA A 14 -14.55 -13.04 16.91
C ALA A 14 -15.33 -14.33 16.63
N PHE A 15 -14.63 -15.42 16.25
CA PHE A 15 -15.25 -16.75 16.10
C PHE A 15 -15.78 -17.29 17.44
N LEU A 16 -15.02 -17.15 18.53
CA LEU A 16 -15.48 -17.56 19.86
C LEU A 16 -16.67 -16.72 20.32
N MET A 17 -16.65 -15.42 20.09
CA MET A 17 -17.75 -14.53 20.44
C MET A 17 -19.04 -14.88 19.69
N ALA A 18 -18.92 -15.26 18.40
CA ALA A 18 -20.05 -15.77 17.62
C ALA A 18 -20.67 -17.05 18.21
N TYR A 19 -19.83 -17.94 18.78
CA TYR A 19 -20.30 -19.14 19.48
C TYR A 19 -21.08 -18.80 20.74
N PHE A 20 -20.52 -17.97 21.64
CA PHE A 20 -21.15 -17.62 22.91
C PHE A 20 -22.48 -16.86 22.74
N ILE A 21 -22.57 -15.98 21.75
CA ILE A 21 -23.81 -15.25 21.45
C ILE A 21 -24.92 -16.20 21.00
N ARG A 22 -24.59 -17.26 20.26
CA ARG A 22 -25.60 -18.18 19.73
C ARG A 22 -26.00 -19.27 20.71
N VAL A 23 -25.05 -19.79 21.47
CA VAL A 23 -25.25 -20.91 22.41
C VAL A 23 -25.88 -20.44 23.73
N ASN A 24 -25.99 -19.11 23.96
CA ASN A 24 -26.26 -18.50 25.26
C ASN A 24 -25.18 -18.89 26.30
N TRP A 25 -25.10 -18.14 27.40
CA TRP A 25 -24.11 -18.41 28.47
C TRP A 25 -24.32 -19.75 29.20
N VAL A 26 -25.42 -20.44 28.88
CA VAL A 26 -25.77 -21.72 29.50
C VAL A 26 -25.10 -22.83 28.70
N PHE A 27 -24.19 -23.56 29.36
CA PHE A 27 -23.45 -24.73 28.88
C PHE A 27 -24.33 -25.95 28.53
N SER A 28 -25.54 -25.74 28.01
CA SER A 28 -26.53 -26.79 27.73
C SER A 28 -26.83 -26.85 26.24
N THR A 29 -25.83 -27.20 25.43
CA THR A 29 -26.06 -27.65 24.05
C THR A 29 -25.06 -28.73 23.71
N ASP A 30 -25.46 -29.74 22.93
CA ASP A 30 -24.67 -30.90 22.48
C ASP A 30 -23.43 -30.54 21.62
N PHE A 31 -23.04 -29.27 21.57
CA PHE A 31 -21.90 -28.76 20.83
C PHE A 31 -20.62 -28.82 21.66
N ASN A 32 -19.64 -29.58 21.17
CA ASN A 32 -18.33 -29.65 21.79
C ASN A 32 -17.55 -28.34 21.54
N PHE A 33 -17.47 -27.48 22.56
CA PHE A 33 -16.73 -26.22 22.53
C PHE A 33 -15.27 -26.41 22.09
N PHE A 34 -14.61 -27.48 22.54
CA PHE A 34 -13.19 -27.72 22.25
C PHE A 34 -12.98 -27.99 20.75
N LEU A 35 -13.88 -28.76 20.14
CA LEU A 35 -13.86 -29.02 18.69
C LEU A 35 -14.08 -27.72 17.89
N PHE A 36 -15.07 -26.91 18.29
CA PHE A 36 -15.33 -25.62 17.66
C PHE A 36 -14.13 -24.66 17.81
N ALA A 37 -13.54 -24.58 18.99
CA ALA A 37 -12.39 -23.73 19.26
C ALA A 37 -11.15 -24.15 18.43
N ALA A 38 -10.87 -25.44 18.29
CA ALA A 38 -9.79 -25.93 17.44
C ALA A 38 -10.02 -25.57 15.96
N MET A 39 -11.24 -25.72 15.47
CA MET A 39 -11.60 -25.37 14.09
C MET A 39 -11.59 -23.86 13.87
N ALA A 40 -12.08 -23.07 14.82
CA ALA A 40 -12.00 -21.61 14.77
C ALA A 40 -10.55 -21.14 14.69
N ALA A 41 -9.61 -21.81 15.37
CA ALA A 41 -8.18 -21.52 15.24
C ALA A 41 -7.71 -21.78 13.79
N VAL A 42 -8.03 -22.94 13.21
CA VAL A 42 -7.70 -23.25 11.80
C VAL A 42 -8.33 -22.23 10.85
N GLY A 43 -9.62 -21.91 11.01
CA GLY A 43 -10.34 -20.94 10.19
C GLY A 43 -9.74 -19.53 10.28
N SER A 44 -9.32 -19.10 11.48
CA SER A 44 -8.64 -17.81 11.66
C SER A 44 -7.29 -17.75 10.94
N VAL A 45 -6.51 -18.83 11.00
CA VAL A 45 -5.23 -18.94 10.29
C VAL A 45 -5.46 -18.92 8.77
N VAL A 46 -6.45 -19.65 8.27
CA VAL A 46 -6.79 -19.67 6.84
C VAL A 46 -7.22 -18.29 6.35
N TRP A 47 -8.09 -17.59 7.10
CA TRP A 47 -8.52 -16.25 6.73
C TRP A 47 -7.33 -15.29 6.64
N VAL A 48 -6.48 -15.26 7.67
CA VAL A 48 -5.32 -14.35 7.69
C VAL A 48 -4.27 -14.77 6.66
N ALA A 49 -4.06 -16.06 6.41
CA ALA A 49 -3.18 -16.55 5.36
C ALA A 49 -3.67 -16.11 3.97
N PHE A 50 -4.98 -16.17 3.72
CA PHE A 50 -5.58 -15.64 2.50
C PHE A 50 -5.32 -14.13 2.34
N LEU A 51 -5.50 -13.35 3.41
CA LEU A 51 -5.23 -11.90 3.39
C LEU A 51 -3.74 -11.58 3.19
N ALA A 52 -2.85 -12.38 3.80
CA ALA A 52 -1.41 -12.28 3.58
C ALA A 52 -1.04 -12.56 2.12
N PHE A 53 -1.59 -13.62 1.52
CA PHE A 53 -1.37 -13.97 0.12
C PHE A 53 -1.94 -12.93 -0.85
N ALA A 54 -3.13 -12.38 -0.55
CA ALA A 54 -3.74 -11.28 -1.29
C ALA A 54 -2.98 -9.94 -1.17
N ARG A 55 -1.86 -9.94 -0.42
CA ARG A 55 -1.03 -8.78 -0.11
C ARG A 55 -1.88 -7.64 0.47
N TYR A 56 -2.79 -7.96 1.39
CA TYR A 56 -3.60 -6.99 2.13
C TYR A 56 -2.73 -6.16 3.09
N TYR A 57 -1.75 -6.79 3.74
CA TYR A 57 -0.83 -6.18 4.72
C TYR A 57 0.30 -5.33 4.10
N ARG A 58 0.14 -4.79 2.89
CA ARG A 58 1.19 -3.94 2.28
C ARG A 58 1.39 -2.67 3.10
N VAL A 59 2.65 -2.28 3.28
CA VAL A 59 3.05 -0.99 3.87
C VAL A 59 3.80 -0.20 2.78
N PRO A 60 3.32 0.98 2.36
CA PRO A 60 2.09 1.65 2.79
C PRO A 60 0.82 0.94 2.27
N PRO A 61 -0.31 1.02 3.01
CA PRO A 61 -1.60 0.53 2.53
C PRO A 61 -2.00 1.21 1.22
N ARG A 62 -2.82 0.54 0.41
CA ARG A 62 -3.28 1.12 -0.86
C ARG A 62 -4.00 2.44 -0.56
N SER A 63 -3.54 3.51 -1.20
CA SER A 63 -4.10 4.86 -1.05
C SER A 63 -4.91 5.23 -2.30
N GLY A 64 -5.98 6.02 -2.13
CA GLY A 64 -6.82 6.52 -3.21
C GLY A 64 -8.02 5.61 -3.54
N GLY A 65 -8.49 5.62 -4.79
CA GLY A 65 -9.73 4.93 -5.20
C GLY A 65 -9.72 3.39 -5.10
N LYS A 66 -8.63 2.78 -4.61
CA LYS A 66 -8.47 1.34 -4.44
C LYS A 66 -8.88 0.84 -3.04
N GLU A 67 -9.36 1.71 -2.15
CA GLU A 67 -9.83 1.30 -0.81
C GLU A 67 -10.99 0.29 -0.87
N TRP A 68 -11.87 0.40 -1.86
CA TRP A 68 -12.95 -0.57 -2.09
C TRP A 68 -12.43 -1.97 -2.42
N TYR A 69 -11.25 -2.07 -3.06
CA TYR A 69 -10.64 -3.35 -3.36
C TYR A 69 -10.16 -4.05 -2.10
N ASP A 70 -9.64 -3.30 -1.13
CA ASP A 70 -9.22 -3.86 0.16
C ASP A 70 -10.44 -4.36 0.97
N LEU A 71 -11.58 -3.67 0.88
CA LEU A 71 -12.85 -4.14 1.45
C LEU A 71 -13.32 -5.45 0.79
N ALA A 72 -13.28 -5.51 -0.54
CA ALA A 72 -13.68 -6.69 -1.29
C ALA A 72 -12.80 -7.91 -0.96
N LEU A 73 -11.48 -7.71 -0.84
CA LEU A 73 -10.55 -8.77 -0.42
C LEU A 73 -10.84 -9.27 0.99
N LEU A 74 -11.16 -8.37 1.93
CA LEU A 74 -11.50 -8.72 3.30
C LEU A 74 -12.75 -9.60 3.35
N LEU A 75 -13.81 -9.19 2.64
CA LEU A 75 -15.06 -9.95 2.56
C LEU A 75 -14.86 -11.30 1.87
N LEU A 76 -14.10 -11.34 0.76
CA LEU A 76 -13.83 -12.57 0.03
C LEU A 76 -13.02 -13.56 0.89
N GLY A 77 -12.02 -13.08 1.64
CA GLY A 77 -11.30 -13.90 2.61
C GLY A 77 -12.21 -14.47 3.69
N GLY A 78 -13.17 -13.68 4.17
CA GLY A 78 -14.17 -14.13 5.15
C GLY A 78 -15.10 -15.20 4.58
N VAL A 79 -15.52 -15.07 3.32
CA VAL A 79 -16.34 -16.07 2.62
C VAL A 79 -15.56 -17.38 2.45
N VAL A 80 -14.28 -17.31 2.06
CA VAL A 80 -13.42 -18.51 1.91
C VAL A 80 -13.22 -19.20 3.26
N ALA A 81 -12.90 -18.45 4.32
CA ALA A 81 -12.70 -19.01 5.65
C ALA A 81 -13.98 -19.65 6.22
N ASN A 82 -15.13 -18.98 6.05
CA ASN A 82 -16.42 -19.52 6.48
C ASN A 82 -16.86 -20.73 5.65
N GLY A 83 -16.68 -20.67 4.33
CA GLY A 83 -16.94 -21.81 3.44
C GLY A 83 -16.12 -23.03 3.84
N MET A 84 -14.83 -22.84 4.14
CA MET A 84 -13.96 -23.90 4.62
C MET A 84 -14.43 -24.48 5.96
N LEU A 85 -14.86 -23.64 6.90
CA LEU A 85 -15.43 -24.11 8.16
C LEU A 85 -16.72 -24.92 7.96
N ILE A 86 -17.60 -24.50 7.05
CA ILE A 86 -18.82 -25.23 6.72
C ILE A 86 -18.47 -26.60 6.14
N VAL A 87 -17.52 -26.68 5.20
CA VAL A 87 -17.05 -27.95 4.62
C VAL A 87 -16.47 -28.86 5.69
N ILE A 88 -15.54 -28.34 6.51
CA ILE A 88 -14.91 -29.14 7.58
C ILE A 88 -15.94 -29.66 8.60
N TYR A 89 -17.02 -28.92 8.84
CA TYR A 89 -18.06 -29.34 9.80
C TYR A 89 -19.08 -30.31 9.20
N PHE A 90 -19.46 -30.12 7.93
CA PHE A 90 -20.52 -30.89 7.28
C PHE A 90 -20.13 -32.35 7.00
N PHE A 91 -18.87 -32.62 6.66
CA PHE A 91 -18.42 -33.98 6.33
C PHE A 91 -18.30 -34.94 7.53
N PRO A 92 -17.82 -34.51 8.73
CA PRO A 92 -17.65 -35.41 9.87
C PRO A 92 -18.87 -35.54 10.78
N GLN A 93 -19.77 -34.56 10.79
CA GLN A 93 -20.95 -34.58 11.66
C GLN A 93 -22.20 -34.28 10.84
N GLU A 94 -23.09 -35.26 10.69
CA GLU A 94 -24.46 -35.07 10.16
C GLU A 94 -25.36 -34.22 11.09
N ILE A 95 -24.74 -33.46 12.01
CA ILE A 95 -25.43 -32.53 12.87
C ILE A 95 -25.63 -31.27 12.04
N LEU A 96 -26.89 -30.85 11.92
CA LEU A 96 -27.29 -29.58 11.32
C LEU A 96 -26.55 -28.44 12.01
N PHE A 97 -25.35 -28.13 11.52
CA PHE A 97 -24.60 -26.98 11.95
C PHE A 97 -25.54 -25.80 11.85
N SER A 98 -25.74 -25.07 12.95
CA SER A 98 -26.58 -23.89 12.92
C SER A 98 -25.88 -22.92 11.98
N ARG A 99 -26.32 -22.85 10.72
CA ARG A 99 -25.74 -22.02 9.66
C ARG A 99 -25.56 -20.57 10.11
N LEU A 100 -26.38 -20.16 11.07
CA LEU A 100 -26.31 -18.91 11.79
C LEU A 100 -24.96 -18.66 12.50
N ILE A 101 -24.31 -19.66 13.09
CA ILE A 101 -22.99 -19.49 13.76
C ILE A 101 -21.92 -19.05 12.75
N SER A 102 -21.91 -19.64 11.55
CA SER A 102 -20.99 -19.21 10.48
C SER A 102 -21.32 -17.79 10.00
N VAL A 103 -22.61 -17.44 9.89
CA VAL A 103 -23.00 -16.06 9.56
C VAL A 103 -22.54 -15.07 10.62
N TYR A 104 -22.74 -15.38 11.91
CA TYR A 104 -22.23 -14.55 13.00
C TYR A 104 -20.71 -14.43 12.97
N ALA A 105 -20.00 -15.54 12.78
CA ALA A 105 -18.54 -15.53 12.71
C ALA A 105 -18.01 -14.70 11.53
N PHE A 106 -18.68 -14.77 10.37
CA PHE A 106 -18.38 -13.90 9.23
C PHE A 106 -18.58 -12.42 9.56
N VAL A 107 -19.72 -12.07 10.17
CA VAL A 107 -20.06 -10.68 10.52
C VAL A 107 -19.10 -10.14 11.57
N PHE A 108 -18.87 -10.86 12.67
CA PHE A 108 -17.97 -10.44 13.73
C PHE A 108 -16.52 -10.40 13.27
N GLY A 109 -16.06 -11.42 12.53
CA GLY A 109 -14.69 -11.45 11.99
C GLY A 109 -14.44 -10.29 11.02
N SER A 110 -15.38 -10.03 10.12
CA SER A 110 -15.27 -8.90 9.19
C SER A 110 -15.30 -7.56 9.92
N ALA A 111 -16.22 -7.37 10.86
CA ALA A 111 -16.31 -6.15 11.66
C ALA A 111 -15.03 -5.91 12.48
N ALA A 112 -14.45 -6.96 13.06
CA ALA A 112 -13.23 -6.88 13.85
C ALA A 112 -12.03 -6.46 12.98
N LEU A 113 -11.85 -7.06 11.79
CA LEU A 113 -10.80 -6.66 10.85
C LEU A 113 -11.01 -5.24 10.28
N LEU A 114 -12.25 -4.84 10.02
CA LEU A 114 -12.55 -3.46 9.62
C LEU A 114 -12.20 -2.48 10.73
N PHE A 115 -12.49 -2.83 11.97
CA PHE A 115 -12.14 -2.02 13.13
C PHE A 115 -10.62 -1.85 13.24
N THR A 116 -9.82 -2.91 13.07
CA THR A 116 -8.35 -2.79 13.11
C THR A 116 -7.83 -1.89 11.99
N GLN A 117 -8.40 -2.00 10.77
CA GLN A 117 -8.02 -1.16 9.65
C GLN A 117 -8.34 0.33 9.91
N VAL A 118 -9.54 0.64 10.42
CA VAL A 118 -9.93 2.01 10.77
C VAL A 118 -9.10 2.55 11.93
N ALA A 119 -8.86 1.74 12.97
CA ALA A 119 -8.02 2.13 14.09
C ALA A 119 -6.59 2.45 13.63
N PHE A 120 -6.02 1.66 12.72
CA PHE A 120 -4.71 1.91 12.13
C PHE A 120 -4.69 3.19 11.28
N LYS A 121 -5.72 3.43 10.45
CA LYS A 121 -5.90 4.70 9.69
C LYS A 121 -5.89 5.90 10.63
N LEU A 122 -6.68 5.85 11.71
CA LEU A 122 -6.79 6.93 12.68
C LEU A 122 -5.47 7.14 13.44
N PHE A 123 -4.78 6.07 13.81
CA PHE A 123 -3.47 6.13 14.45
C PHE A 123 -2.44 6.82 13.53
N MET A 124 -2.35 6.42 12.26
CA MET A 124 -1.46 7.07 11.28
C MET A 124 -1.82 8.54 11.05
N ALA A 125 -3.11 8.87 10.96
CA ALA A 125 -3.56 10.25 10.84
C ALA A 125 -3.17 11.11 12.06
N ARG A 126 -3.21 10.55 13.27
CA ARG A 126 -2.72 11.23 14.49
C ARG A 126 -1.21 11.42 14.49
N VAL A 127 -0.45 10.39 14.07
CA VAL A 127 1.02 10.49 13.94
C VAL A 127 1.41 11.58 12.94
N LYS A 128 0.70 11.67 11.80
CA LYS A 128 0.88 12.74 10.80
C LYS A 128 0.65 14.14 11.40
N LYS A 129 -0.32 14.29 12.31
CA LYS A 129 -0.58 15.57 13.00
C LYS A 129 0.46 15.92 14.07
N SER A 130 1.14 14.93 14.64
CA SER A 130 2.06 15.14 15.76
C SER A 130 3.42 15.73 15.36
N ASP A 131 3.69 15.96 14.07
CA ASP A 131 4.93 16.53 13.46
C ASP A 131 6.26 15.83 13.83
N ARG A 132 6.24 14.84 14.74
CA ARG A 132 7.45 14.19 15.31
C ARG A 132 8.04 13.06 14.46
N LYS A 133 7.29 12.53 13.49
CA LYS A 133 7.70 11.40 12.61
C LYS A 133 7.25 11.61 11.17
N VAL A 134 7.31 12.84 10.69
CA VAL A 134 6.84 13.23 9.36
C VAL A 134 8.03 13.74 8.55
N TYR A 135 8.17 13.24 7.33
CA TYR A 135 9.17 13.73 6.40
C TYR A 135 8.74 15.11 5.89
N ARG A 136 9.57 16.11 6.14
CA ARG A 136 9.46 17.45 5.56
C ARG A 136 9.86 17.35 4.09
N LEU A 137 8.86 17.43 3.23
CA LEU A 137 8.96 17.23 1.80
C LEU A 137 9.07 18.57 1.07
N LEU A 138 10.10 18.72 0.26
CA LEU A 138 10.24 19.82 -0.69
C LEU A 138 9.96 19.29 -2.11
N ILE A 139 9.11 19.97 -2.86
CA ILE A 139 8.79 19.54 -4.23
C ILE A 139 9.52 20.45 -5.20
N VAL A 140 10.26 19.87 -6.16
CA VAL A 140 10.94 20.61 -7.22
C VAL A 140 10.15 20.47 -8.50
N GLY A 141 9.54 21.56 -8.97
CA GLY A 141 8.76 21.62 -10.20
C GLY A 141 7.30 21.98 -9.95
N ALA A 142 6.86 23.09 -10.54
CA ALA A 142 5.55 23.70 -10.35
C ALA A 142 4.49 23.29 -11.39
N ASN A 143 4.36 21.98 -11.67
CA ASN A 143 3.50 21.46 -12.74
C ASN A 143 2.20 20.82 -12.24
N ASN A 144 1.32 20.41 -13.15
CA ASN A 144 0.05 19.75 -12.80
C ASN A 144 0.28 18.40 -12.08
N VAL A 145 1.44 17.76 -12.31
CA VAL A 145 1.82 16.51 -11.63
C VAL A 145 2.07 16.79 -10.15
N SER A 146 2.85 17.83 -9.83
CA SER A 146 3.10 18.29 -8.46
C SER A 146 1.79 18.67 -7.74
N GLU A 147 0.88 19.36 -8.43
CA GLU A 147 -0.41 19.77 -7.87
C GLU A 147 -1.28 18.56 -7.51
N ASN A 148 -1.38 17.58 -8.42
CA ASN A 148 -2.10 16.33 -8.17
C ASN A 148 -1.44 15.50 -7.07
N PHE A 149 -0.11 15.48 -7.01
CA PHE A 149 0.62 14.79 -5.96
C PHE A 149 0.34 15.40 -4.58
N ILE A 150 0.41 16.72 -4.44
CA ILE A 150 0.09 17.44 -3.19
C ILE A 150 -1.34 17.10 -2.75
N LYS A 151 -2.33 17.20 -3.66
CA LYS A 151 -3.73 16.86 -3.36
C LYS A 151 -3.91 15.40 -2.91
N GLN A 152 -3.18 14.46 -3.51
CA GLN A 152 -3.22 13.05 -3.10
C GLN A 152 -2.54 12.82 -1.75
N LEU A 153 -1.44 13.53 -1.48
CA LEU A 153 -0.70 13.45 -0.23
C LEU A 153 -1.50 13.98 0.95
N GLU A 154 -2.24 15.08 0.75
CA GLU A 154 -3.16 15.62 1.75
C GLU A 154 -4.29 14.66 2.06
N LYS A 155 -4.89 14.05 1.03
CA LYS A 155 -5.95 13.05 1.17
C LYS A 155 -5.49 11.76 1.82
N SER A 156 -4.21 11.40 1.71
CA SER A 156 -3.68 10.15 2.23
C SER A 156 -3.35 10.25 3.73
N PRO A 157 -4.03 9.50 4.62
CA PRO A 157 -3.70 9.46 6.05
C PRO A 157 -2.40 8.67 6.32
N TYR A 158 -1.98 7.82 5.38
CA TYR A 158 -0.81 6.96 5.50
C TYR A 158 0.49 7.63 5.05
N ALA A 159 0.38 8.69 4.23
CA ALA A 159 1.54 9.43 3.78
C ALA A 159 2.07 10.32 4.91
N LEU A 160 3.15 9.88 5.56
CA LEU A 160 3.88 10.63 6.58
C LEU A 160 4.80 11.68 5.95
N TYR A 161 4.30 12.46 5.00
CA TYR A 161 5.00 13.61 4.41
C TYR A 161 4.20 14.89 4.69
N LYS A 162 4.94 15.97 4.91
CA LYS A 162 4.41 17.33 5.05
C LYS A 162 5.12 18.19 4.01
N VAL A 163 4.35 18.71 3.06
CA VAL A 163 4.89 19.62 2.03
C VAL A 163 5.25 20.92 2.72
N VAL A 164 6.53 21.28 2.69
CA VAL A 164 7.01 22.53 3.29
C VAL A 164 6.98 23.67 2.26
N GLY A 165 7.17 23.32 0.99
CA GLY A 165 7.00 24.25 -0.11
C GLY A 165 7.33 23.62 -1.45
N VAL A 166 7.20 24.44 -2.48
CA VAL A 166 7.53 24.07 -3.86
C VAL A 166 8.61 24.99 -4.39
N ILE A 167 9.59 24.43 -5.09
CA ILE A 167 10.54 25.20 -5.90
C ILE A 167 10.04 25.21 -7.33
N ASP A 168 9.92 26.39 -7.92
CA ASP A 168 9.59 26.56 -9.32
C ASP A 168 10.85 26.95 -10.10
N PRO A 169 11.42 26.05 -10.92
CA PRO A 169 12.59 26.35 -11.76
C PRO A 169 12.37 27.56 -12.68
N TYR A 170 11.14 27.73 -13.18
CA TYR A 170 10.80 28.75 -14.18
C TYR A 170 10.21 30.02 -13.54
N GLY A 171 9.81 29.95 -12.26
CA GLY A 171 9.24 31.07 -11.51
C GLY A 171 7.90 31.58 -12.04
N LEU A 172 7.10 30.69 -12.64
CA LEU A 172 5.81 31.01 -13.27
C LEU A 172 4.67 31.06 -12.26
N LYS A 173 4.74 30.32 -11.16
CA LYS A 173 3.66 30.22 -10.16
C LYS A 173 4.10 30.73 -8.79
N LYS A 174 3.17 31.34 -8.05
CA LYS A 174 3.38 31.80 -6.65
C LYS A 174 2.90 30.79 -5.60
N GLU A 175 1.92 29.97 -5.94
CA GLU A 175 1.32 28.99 -5.04
C GLU A 175 0.76 27.81 -5.83
N ILE A 176 0.80 26.61 -5.24
CA ILE A 176 0.29 25.37 -5.86
C ILE A 176 -0.39 24.52 -4.80
N ALA A 177 -1.67 24.21 -4.99
CA ALA A 177 -2.46 23.36 -4.08
C ALA A 177 -2.31 23.74 -2.59
N GLY A 178 -2.32 25.04 -2.26
CA GLY A 178 -2.18 25.53 -0.88
C GLY A 178 -0.74 25.56 -0.34
N SER A 179 0.25 25.15 -1.14
CA SER A 179 1.67 25.19 -0.80
C SER A 179 2.36 26.39 -1.46
N LYS A 180 3.13 27.15 -0.68
CA LYS A 180 3.87 28.32 -1.16
C LYS A 180 5.04 27.93 -2.05
N VAL A 181 5.27 28.70 -3.11
CA VAL A 181 6.48 28.59 -3.91
C VAL A 181 7.60 29.36 -3.21
N LEU A 182 8.64 28.64 -2.77
CA LEU A 182 9.75 29.18 -1.95
C LEU A 182 10.83 29.88 -2.79
N GLY A 183 10.83 29.68 -4.10
CA GLY A 183 11.74 30.34 -5.02
C GLY A 183 12.19 29.43 -6.16
N LYS A 184 13.38 29.73 -6.67
CA LYS A 184 14.07 28.98 -7.73
C LYS A 184 15.08 27.99 -7.12
N LEU A 185 15.66 27.15 -7.97
CA LEU A 185 16.64 26.10 -7.61
C LEU A 185 17.96 26.64 -7.02
N ASP A 186 18.30 27.90 -7.29
CA ASP A 186 19.47 28.59 -6.75
C ASP A 186 19.45 28.71 -5.22
N LYS A 187 18.25 28.77 -4.62
CA LYS A 187 18.05 28.87 -3.17
C LYS A 187 17.83 27.53 -2.48
N LEU A 188 18.04 26.42 -3.19
CA LEU A 188 17.74 25.07 -2.69
C LEU A 188 18.41 24.79 -1.33
N GLU A 189 19.70 25.08 -1.21
CA GLU A 189 20.48 24.82 0.00
C GLU A 189 19.94 25.61 1.20
N LEU A 190 19.74 26.92 1.02
CA LEU A 190 19.19 27.81 2.04
C LEU A 190 17.77 27.39 2.46
N ILE A 191 16.92 26.97 1.51
CA ILE A 191 15.58 26.45 1.81
C ILE A 191 15.67 25.14 2.61
N CYS A 192 16.57 24.23 2.23
CA CYS A 192 16.71 22.94 2.90
C CYS A 192 17.13 23.10 4.36
N GLU A 193 18.03 24.04 4.65
CA GLU A 193 18.46 24.34 6.01
C GLU A 193 17.36 25.03 6.84
N GLN A 194 16.74 26.09 6.30
CA GLN A 194 15.71 26.87 7.00
C GLN A 194 14.49 26.01 7.33
N GLU A 195 14.05 25.20 6.37
CA GLU A 195 12.85 24.40 6.49
C GLU A 195 13.11 22.99 7.01
N LYS A 196 14.37 22.63 7.30
CA LYS A 196 14.78 21.29 7.76
C LYS A 196 14.23 20.18 6.86
N VAL A 197 14.47 20.31 5.57
CA VAL A 197 13.97 19.39 4.55
C VAL A 197 14.62 18.02 4.75
N SER A 198 13.79 16.97 4.75
CA SER A 198 14.24 15.58 4.92
C SER A 198 13.99 14.71 3.69
N ALA A 199 13.17 15.21 2.75
CA ALA A 199 12.89 14.54 1.50
C ALA A 199 12.67 15.56 0.39
N ILE A 200 13.14 15.24 -0.82
CA ILE A 200 12.92 16.03 -2.03
C ILE A 200 12.19 15.16 -3.05
N LEU A 201 11.11 15.68 -3.62
CA LEU A 201 10.41 15.07 -4.75
C LEU A 201 10.60 15.91 -6.01
N GLN A 202 11.26 15.36 -7.02
CA GLN A 202 11.40 15.99 -8.32
C GLN A 202 10.21 15.68 -9.23
N CYS A 203 9.55 16.74 -9.69
CA CYS A 203 8.47 16.71 -10.68
C CYS A 203 8.83 17.44 -11.98
N ASP A 204 9.89 18.27 -12.00
CA ASP A 204 10.35 19.05 -13.16
C ASP A 204 11.87 19.36 -13.06
N ALA A 205 12.42 20.14 -14.00
CA ALA A 205 13.84 20.52 -14.11
C ALA A 205 14.79 19.31 -14.14
N PHE A 206 14.48 18.36 -15.02
CA PHE A 206 15.22 17.10 -15.16
C PHE A 206 16.70 17.26 -15.54
N GLU A 207 17.07 18.39 -16.14
CA GLU A 207 18.47 18.72 -16.40
C GLU A 207 19.31 18.80 -15.12
N GLN A 208 18.67 19.08 -13.98
CA GLN A 208 19.32 19.23 -12.68
C GLN A 208 19.23 17.96 -11.81
N THR A 209 18.72 16.83 -12.35
CA THR A 209 18.52 15.60 -11.56
C THR A 209 19.82 15.08 -10.92
N LEU A 210 20.93 15.05 -11.65
CA LEU A 210 22.23 14.60 -11.10
C LEU A 210 22.72 15.51 -9.98
N ASN A 211 22.54 16.82 -10.14
CA ASN A 211 22.91 17.81 -9.12
C ASN A 211 22.04 17.65 -7.87
N LEU A 212 20.73 17.42 -8.04
CA LEU A 212 19.80 17.15 -6.94
C LEU A 212 20.11 15.85 -6.21
N ILE A 213 20.46 14.77 -6.92
CA ILE A 213 20.87 13.50 -6.32
C ILE A 213 22.13 13.71 -5.48
N SER A 214 23.17 14.32 -6.07
CA SER A 214 24.43 14.57 -5.37
C SER A 214 24.24 15.44 -4.13
N PHE A 215 23.41 16.49 -4.22
CA PHE A 215 23.03 17.32 -3.09
C PHE A 215 22.30 16.50 -2.01
N CYS A 216 21.32 15.69 -2.40
CA CYS A 216 20.59 14.85 -1.46
C CYS A 216 21.49 13.85 -0.73
N GLU A 217 22.44 13.23 -1.44
CA GLU A 217 23.41 12.29 -0.85
C GLU A 217 24.34 12.99 0.16
N GLN A 218 24.82 14.19 -0.16
CA GLN A 218 25.70 14.95 0.73
C GLN A 218 25.01 15.40 2.03
N HIS A 219 23.71 15.68 1.98
CA HIS A 219 22.94 16.20 3.11
C HIS A 219 22.07 15.13 3.80
N ASP A 220 22.21 13.85 3.46
CA ASP A 220 21.38 12.73 3.95
C ASP A 220 19.87 12.99 3.78
N ILE A 221 19.50 13.63 2.66
CA ILE A 221 18.12 13.93 2.29
C ILE A 221 17.61 12.84 1.38
N LYS A 222 16.38 12.37 1.65
CA LYS A 222 15.76 11.34 0.81
C LYS A 222 15.34 11.91 -0.55
N PHE A 223 15.97 11.47 -1.64
CA PHE A 223 15.57 11.85 -2.99
C PHE A 223 14.49 10.91 -3.55
N GLN A 224 13.47 11.49 -4.19
CA GLN A 224 12.41 10.79 -4.90
C GLN A 224 12.09 11.54 -6.20
N PHE A 225 11.60 10.83 -7.21
CA PHE A 225 11.19 11.42 -8.48
C PHE A 225 9.91 10.77 -8.99
N ASP A 226 9.12 11.52 -9.76
CA ASP A 226 7.87 10.99 -10.33
C ASP A 226 8.14 9.95 -11.45
N PRO A 227 7.53 8.75 -11.40
CA PRO A 227 7.76 7.68 -12.36
C PRO A 227 7.25 7.95 -13.78
N ALA A 228 6.63 9.09 -14.09
CA ALA A 228 6.46 9.53 -15.49
C ALA A 228 7.81 9.60 -16.25
N LEU A 229 8.94 9.61 -15.53
CA LEU A 229 10.29 9.43 -16.03
C LEU A 229 10.61 8.05 -16.66
N ARG A 230 9.80 7.00 -16.45
CA ARG A 230 10.05 5.66 -17.04
C ARG A 230 10.18 5.68 -18.56
N GLY A 231 9.44 6.58 -19.24
CA GLY A 231 9.45 6.68 -20.69
C GLY A 231 10.80 7.13 -21.28
N ILE A 232 11.61 7.86 -20.53
CA ILE A 232 12.88 8.44 -20.98
C ILE A 232 14.07 7.61 -20.48
N PHE A 233 13.98 7.08 -19.25
CA PHE A 233 15.12 6.43 -18.63
C PHE A 233 15.21 4.91 -18.89
N GLU A 234 14.12 4.14 -18.81
CA GLU A 234 14.22 2.67 -18.94
C GLU A 234 14.36 2.18 -20.39
N LYS A 235 13.86 2.93 -21.37
CA LYS A 235 13.77 2.41 -22.75
C LYS A 235 15.07 2.54 -23.57
N ASN A 236 15.91 3.50 -23.21
CA ASN A 236 17.11 3.87 -24.00
C ASN A 236 18.41 3.78 -23.21
N LEU A 237 18.40 3.59 -21.88
CA LEU A 237 19.62 3.44 -21.09
C LEU A 237 19.94 1.97 -20.88
N ARG A 238 21.05 1.53 -21.47
CA ARG A 238 21.71 0.30 -21.05
C ARG A 238 22.97 0.67 -20.31
N ILE A 239 23.00 0.35 -19.02
CA ILE A 239 24.22 0.32 -18.23
C ILE A 239 24.98 -0.92 -18.69
N ARG A 240 26.13 -0.71 -19.34
CA ARG A 240 27.00 -1.80 -19.79
C ARG A 240 28.40 -1.54 -19.28
N GLU A 241 29.02 -2.57 -18.72
CA GLU A 241 30.44 -2.54 -18.40
C GLU A 241 31.22 -2.83 -19.68
N VAL A 242 32.05 -1.86 -20.10
CA VAL A 242 32.92 -2.00 -21.28
C VAL A 242 34.34 -1.77 -20.79
N ALA A 243 35.20 -2.77 -20.97
CA ALA A 243 36.61 -2.73 -20.57
C ALA A 243 36.83 -2.33 -19.10
N GLY A 244 35.99 -2.81 -18.18
CA GLY A 244 36.12 -2.54 -16.74
C GLY A 244 35.62 -1.16 -16.30
N HIS A 245 34.95 -0.40 -17.18
CA HIS A 245 34.34 0.88 -16.85
C HIS A 245 32.84 0.87 -17.10
N THR A 246 32.08 1.32 -16.11
CA THR A 246 30.64 1.52 -16.21
C THR A 246 30.34 2.60 -17.22
N THR A 247 29.85 2.21 -18.40
CA THR A 247 29.51 3.14 -19.47
C THR A 247 27.99 3.21 -19.61
N ILE A 248 27.47 4.43 -19.63
CA ILE A 248 26.04 4.70 -19.83
C ILE A 248 25.83 4.99 -21.31
N SER A 249 25.15 4.08 -22.02
CA SER A 249 24.89 4.22 -23.47
C SER A 249 23.42 4.51 -23.75
N PHE A 250 23.17 5.53 -24.59
CA PHE A 250 21.84 5.89 -25.10
C PHE A 250 21.59 5.18 -26.43
N VAL A 251 20.68 4.20 -26.46
CA VAL A 251 20.27 3.52 -27.70
C VAL A 251 18.97 4.14 -28.19
N LYS A 252 19.03 4.96 -29.25
CA LYS A 252 17.83 5.44 -29.95
C LYS A 252 17.24 4.28 -30.75
N ARG A 253 16.06 3.76 -30.37
CA ARG A 253 15.35 2.80 -31.23
C ARG A 253 14.61 3.53 -32.34
N ASP A 254 14.93 3.19 -33.58
CA ASP A 254 14.13 3.57 -34.73
C ASP A 254 12.73 2.95 -34.62
N PHE A 255 11.73 3.82 -34.66
CA PHE A 255 10.31 3.46 -34.75
C PHE A 255 10.00 3.02 -36.19
N ASN A 256 10.42 1.82 -36.58
CA ASN A 256 9.90 1.19 -37.79
C ASN A 256 9.70 -0.31 -37.61
N ASN A 257 8.73 -0.69 -36.76
CA ASN A 257 8.10 -2.01 -36.87
C ASN A 257 6.74 -2.05 -36.15
N GLN A 258 5.71 -1.48 -36.77
CA GLN A 258 4.30 -1.57 -36.31
C GLN A 258 3.62 -2.90 -36.70
N GLY A 259 4.37 -3.90 -37.18
CA GLY A 259 3.79 -5.06 -37.87
C GLY A 259 3.85 -6.39 -37.13
N LYS A 260 3.64 -6.47 -35.80
CA LYS A 260 3.46 -7.76 -35.07
C LYS A 260 3.01 -7.56 -33.61
N ARG A 261 1.78 -7.07 -33.41
CA ARG A 261 1.07 -7.20 -32.12
C ARG A 261 -0.25 -7.93 -32.34
N LYS A 262 -0.16 -9.26 -32.44
CA LYS A 262 -1.32 -10.14 -32.21
C LYS A 262 -0.85 -11.33 -31.39
N ARG A 263 -1.62 -11.59 -30.31
CA ARG A 263 -1.66 -12.80 -29.48
C ARG A 263 -0.68 -12.84 -28.30
N TYR A 264 -1.06 -12.16 -27.22
CA TYR A 264 -0.73 -12.60 -25.85
C TYR A 264 -2.04 -12.68 -25.08
N THR A 265 -2.37 -13.92 -24.74
CA THR A 265 -3.66 -14.40 -24.24
C THR A 265 -3.63 -14.38 -22.71
N PHE A 266 -4.78 -14.10 -22.10
CA PHE A 266 -5.25 -14.29 -20.72
C PHE A 266 -4.36 -15.05 -19.69
N PHE A 267 -3.58 -16.05 -20.10
CA PHE A 267 -2.61 -16.77 -19.27
C PHE A 267 -1.46 -15.88 -18.74
N ASP A 268 -0.97 -14.91 -19.52
CA ASP A 268 0.11 -14.02 -19.04
C ASP A 268 -0.37 -13.01 -17.99
N ALA A 269 -1.65 -12.64 -18.01
CA ALA A 269 -2.23 -11.79 -16.98
C ALA A 269 -2.33 -12.50 -15.62
N VAL A 270 -2.52 -13.83 -15.63
CA VAL A 270 -2.56 -14.66 -14.43
C VAL A 270 -1.14 -14.97 -13.94
N LEU A 271 -0.18 -15.20 -14.85
CA LEU A 271 1.22 -15.45 -14.52
C LEU A 271 1.92 -14.22 -13.93
N ASN A 272 1.71 -13.03 -14.50
CA ASN A 272 2.29 -11.78 -13.98
C ASN A 272 1.69 -11.34 -12.64
N GLN A 273 0.55 -11.89 -12.23
CA GLN A 273 -0.03 -11.60 -10.92
C GLN A 273 0.49 -12.54 -9.81
N VAL A 274 1.07 -13.69 -10.19
CA VAL A 274 1.54 -14.73 -9.26
C VAL A 274 3.06 -14.75 -9.13
N PHE A 275 3.80 -14.49 -10.22
CA PHE A 275 5.26 -14.40 -10.21
C PHE A 275 5.68 -13.00 -10.69
N ASP A 276 6.08 -12.13 -9.76
CA ASP A 276 6.83 -10.90 -10.07
C ASP A 276 8.17 -11.32 -10.68
N ILE A 277 8.22 -11.49 -12.00
CA ILE A 277 9.45 -11.54 -12.79
C ILE A 277 9.41 -10.31 -13.69
N ASP A 278 10.40 -9.43 -13.49
CA ASP A 278 10.51 -8.07 -14.04
C ASP A 278 10.31 -7.95 -15.57
#